data_AF-A0A401SJ07-F1
#
_entry.id   AF-A0A401SJ07-F1
#
_cell.length_a   1.000
_cell.length_b   1.000
_cell.length_c   1.000
_cell.angle_alpha   90.00
_cell.angle_beta   90.00
_cell.angle_gamma   90.00
#
_symmetry.space_group_name_H-M   'P 1'
#
loop_
_entity.id
_entity.type
_entity.pdbx_description
1 polymer ?
#
loop_
_entity_poly.entity_id
_entity_poly.type
_entity_poly.pdbx_seq_one_letter_code
_entity_poly.pdbx_strand_id
1 'polypeptide(L)'
;MGEHVCTFTYASQGGTNEQWHMSVGISEDNKLFSCSVWRPQGKSYLFFTQFKAEVTNAKIEFANGFSQAAVEGRNEVPLKESEYIVGENTVTQKDGSFRSELSKLLIIARIGHDEL
;
A
#
# COMPACT_ATOMS: atom_id res chain seq x y z
N MET A 1 19.21 -3.05 -3.45
CA MET A 1 17.93 -2.37 -3.12
C MET A 1 17.69 -1.08 -3.91
N GLY A 2 18.71 -0.42 -4.50
CA GLY A 2 18.52 0.85 -5.22
C GLY A 2 17.72 0.78 -6.53
N GLU A 3 17.46 -0.41 -7.08
CA GLU A 3 16.70 -0.59 -8.32
C GLU A 3 15.18 -0.78 -8.07
N HIS A 4 14.78 -1.31 -6.92
CA HIS A 4 13.38 -1.52 -6.57
C HIS A 4 12.97 -0.57 -5.45
N VAL A 5 12.19 0.44 -5.81
CA VAL A 5 11.72 1.49 -4.91
C VAL A 5 10.22 1.33 -4.74
N CYS A 6 9.75 1.46 -3.50
CA CYS A 6 8.34 1.66 -3.21
C CYS A 6 8.15 3.08 -2.68
N THR A 7 7.38 3.88 -3.41
CA THR A 7 7.03 5.25 -3.01
C THR A 7 5.58 5.28 -2.56
N PHE A 8 5.32 5.78 -1.36
CA PHE A 8 3.97 6.04 -0.88
C PHE A 8 3.76 7.54 -0.71
N THR A 9 2.92 8.11 -1.56
CA THR A 9 2.53 9.52 -1.56
C THR A 9 1.08 9.63 -1.11
N TYR A 10 0.77 10.56 -0.21
CA TYR A 10 -0.59 10.75 0.26
C TYR A 10 -0.88 12.22 0.58
N ALA A 11 -2.17 12.54 0.60
CA ALA A 11 -2.69 13.78 1.15
C ALA A 11 -3.79 13.44 2.15
N SER A 12 -3.72 14.05 3.32
CA SER A 12 -4.70 13.82 4.38
C SER A 12 -5.00 15.10 5.17
N GLN A 13 -6.14 15.07 5.85
CA GLN A 13 -6.53 16.07 6.82
C GLN A 13 -6.57 15.41 8.20
N GLY A 14 -6.03 16.09 9.21
CA GLY A 14 -6.00 15.59 10.57
C GLY A 14 -5.30 16.55 11.52
N GLY A 15 -5.67 16.51 12.79
CA GLY A 15 -5.06 17.34 13.84
C GLY A 15 -3.86 16.70 14.54
N THR A 16 -3.50 15.46 14.17
CA THR A 16 -2.48 14.67 14.88
C THR A 16 -1.48 14.07 13.91
N ASN A 17 -0.20 14.10 14.28
CA ASN A 17 0.83 13.34 13.58
C ASN A 17 0.71 11.85 13.92
N GLU A 18 0.87 11.00 12.92
CA GLU A 18 0.80 9.57 13.07
C GLU A 18 2.11 8.92 12.63
N GLN A 19 2.70 8.07 13.49
CA GLN A 19 3.77 7.15 13.10
C GLN A 19 3.25 5.99 12.25
N TRP A 20 3.90 5.77 11.11
CA TRP A 20 3.62 4.66 10.20
C TRP A 20 4.87 3.82 10.00
N HIS A 21 4.67 2.55 9.68
CA HIS A 21 5.76 1.65 9.34
C HIS A 21 5.67 1.32 7.85
N MET A 22 6.84 1.18 7.23
CA MET A 22 6.99 0.68 5.88
C MET A 22 8.05 -0.42 5.90
N SER A 23 7.77 -1.50 5.19
CA SER A 23 8.72 -2.59 4.95
C SER A 23 8.77 -2.89 3.46
N VAL A 24 9.98 -3.09 2.96
CA VAL A 24 10.24 -3.52 1.59
C VAL A 24 11.16 -4.74 1.62
N GLY A 25 10.92 -5.68 0.72
CA GLY A 25 11.70 -6.91 0.67
C GLY A 25 11.69 -7.54 -0.72
N ILE A 26 12.76 -8.24 -1.05
CA ILE A 26 12.86 -9.06 -2.27
C ILE A 26 12.83 -10.53 -1.81
N SER A 27 12.13 -11.38 -2.54
CA SER A 27 12.10 -12.83 -2.27
C SER A 27 13.48 -13.47 -2.47
N GLU A 28 13.74 -14.60 -1.83
CA GLU A 28 15.04 -15.30 -1.93
C GLU A 28 15.39 -15.70 -3.37
N ASP A 29 14.40 -15.94 -4.22
CA ASP A 29 14.56 -16.26 -5.64
C ASP A 29 14.66 -15.04 -6.55
N ASN A 30 14.67 -13.83 -5.98
CA ASN A 30 14.71 -12.54 -6.67
C ASN A 30 13.58 -12.30 -7.69
N LYS A 31 12.44 -12.99 -7.56
CA LYS A 31 11.31 -12.85 -8.50
C LYS A 31 10.23 -11.90 -8.01
N LEU A 32 10.11 -11.71 -6.70
CA LEU A 32 9.05 -10.91 -6.10
C LEU A 32 9.64 -9.77 -5.29
N PHE A 33 9.10 -8.58 -5.50
CA PHE A 33 9.27 -7.41 -4.67
C PHE A 33 8.02 -7.20 -3.83
N SER A 34 8.19 -7.00 -2.54
CA SER A 34 7.12 -6.76 -1.59
C SER A 34 7.25 -5.37 -0.99
N CYS A 35 6.12 -4.67 -0.87
CA CYS A 35 6.02 -3.40 -0.17
C CYS A 35 4.79 -3.41 0.72
N SER A 36 4.98 -3.11 2.01
CA SER A 36 3.90 -2.99 2.98
C SER A 36 4.02 -1.66 3.71
N VAL A 37 2.93 -0.92 3.80
CA VAL A 37 2.80 0.31 4.60
C VAL A 37 1.65 0.12 5.56
N TRP A 38 1.85 0.34 6.85
CA TRP A 38 0.78 0.12 7.83
C TRP A 38 0.92 0.97 9.09
N ARG A 39 -0.23 1.16 9.74
CA ARG A 39 -0.38 1.77 11.06
C ARG A 39 -0.21 0.70 12.14
N PRO A 40 0.84 0.76 12.99
CA PRO A 40 1.07 -0.25 14.03
C PRO A 40 -0.06 -0.33 15.06
N GLN A 41 -0.77 0.78 15.30
CA GLN A 41 -1.92 0.85 16.21
C GLN A 41 -3.24 0.40 15.55
N GLY A 42 -3.19 -0.09 14.31
CA GLY A 42 -4.33 -0.75 13.65
C GLY A 42 -5.25 0.21 12.91
N LYS A 43 -5.67 1.31 13.54
CA LYS A 43 -6.55 2.31 12.92
C LYS A 43 -5.86 3.66 12.78
N SER A 44 -5.94 4.25 11.60
CA SER A 44 -5.62 5.65 11.34
C SER A 44 -6.80 6.55 11.67
N TYR A 45 -6.53 7.72 12.24
CA TYR A 45 -7.49 8.81 12.44
C TYR A 45 -7.33 9.93 11.41
N LEU A 46 -6.30 9.85 10.55
CA LEU A 46 -6.17 10.74 9.40
C LEU A 46 -7.29 10.49 8.39
N PHE A 47 -7.86 11.57 7.86
CA PHE A 47 -8.80 11.53 6.76
C PHE A 47 -8.03 11.63 5.44
N PHE A 48 -7.86 10.51 4.74
CA PHE A 48 -7.09 10.48 3.48
C PHE A 48 -7.93 10.99 2.32
N THR A 49 -7.54 12.11 1.72
CA THR A 49 -8.17 12.59 0.48
C THR A 49 -7.59 11.90 -0.74
N GLN A 50 -6.30 11.53 -0.71
CA GLN A 50 -5.60 10.88 -1.81
C GLN A 50 -4.49 9.97 -1.28
N PHE A 51 -4.25 8.85 -1.97
CA PHE A 51 -3.05 8.04 -1.78
C PHE A 51 -2.59 7.42 -3.11
N LYS A 52 -1.28 7.31 -3.28
CA LYS A 52 -0.63 6.59 -4.37
C LYS A 52 0.53 5.78 -3.80
N ALA A 53 0.52 4.48 -4.02
CA ALA A 53 1.70 3.67 -3.91
C ALA A 53 2.23 3.36 -5.31
N GLU A 54 3.54 3.41 -5.49
CA GLU A 54 4.20 3.17 -6.76
C GLU A 54 5.44 2.30 -6.55
N VAL A 55 5.60 1.28 -7.38
CA VAL A 55 6.77 0.40 -7.39
C VAL A 55 7.58 0.61 -8.68
N THR A 56 8.90 0.56 -8.59
CA THR A 56 9.80 0.66 -9.75
C THR A 56 10.39 -0.69 -10.13
N ASN A 57 10.63 -0.89 -11.42
CA ASN A 57 11.28 -2.09 -11.97
C ASN A 57 10.58 -3.41 -11.54
N ALA A 58 9.28 -3.35 -11.30
CA ALA A 58 8.43 -4.49 -10.95
C ALA A 58 6.99 -4.20 -11.37
N LYS A 59 6.25 -5.27 -11.68
CA LYS A 59 4.83 -5.23 -12.08
C LYS A 59 3.96 -5.80 -10.99
N ILE A 60 2.96 -5.06 -10.52
CA ILE A 60 2.07 -5.49 -9.45
C ILE A 60 1.29 -6.73 -9.89
N GLU A 61 1.39 -7.79 -9.09
CA GLU A 61 0.58 -9.00 -9.23
C GLU A 61 -0.58 -9.03 -8.24
N PHE A 62 -0.35 -8.45 -7.07
CA PHE A 62 -1.32 -8.43 -6.00
C PHE A 62 -1.18 -7.14 -5.20
N ALA A 63 -2.32 -6.52 -4.91
CA ALA A 63 -2.39 -5.41 -3.97
C ALA A 63 -3.68 -5.47 -3.17
N ASN A 64 -3.57 -5.19 -1.87
CA ASN A 64 -4.72 -5.10 -1.00
C ASN A 64 -4.58 -3.95 0.00
N GLY A 65 -5.65 -3.17 0.15
CA GLY A 65 -5.74 -2.08 1.11
C GLY A 65 -6.68 -2.44 2.25
N PHE A 66 -6.49 -1.83 3.42
CA PHE A 66 -7.32 -2.07 4.59
C PHE A 66 -7.66 -0.75 5.27
N SER A 67 -8.92 -0.54 5.66
CA SER A 67 -9.34 0.59 6.49
C SER A 67 -8.96 0.38 7.97
N GLN A 68 -8.77 -0.87 8.38
CA GLN A 68 -8.28 -1.27 9.70
C GLN A 68 -7.28 -2.42 9.57
N ALA A 69 -6.11 -2.28 10.16
CA ALA A 69 -5.12 -3.36 10.26
C ALA A 69 -5.34 -4.19 11.53
N ALA A 70 -4.94 -5.47 11.47
CA ALA A 70 -5.08 -6.39 12.59
C ALA A 70 -4.13 -6.03 13.75
N VAL A 71 -4.68 -5.73 14.92
CA VAL A 71 -3.95 -5.41 16.16
C VAL A 71 -4.75 -5.92 17.36
N GLU A 72 -4.08 -6.55 18.31
CA GLU A 72 -4.62 -6.96 19.63
C GLU A 72 -6.04 -7.56 19.60
N GLY A 73 -6.24 -8.60 18.78
CA GLY A 73 -7.52 -9.33 18.71
C GLY A 73 -8.59 -8.68 17.82
N ARG A 74 -8.28 -7.56 17.14
CA ARG A 74 -9.13 -7.00 16.09
C ARG A 74 -8.75 -7.58 14.73
N ASN A 75 -9.75 -7.96 13.95
CA ASN A 75 -9.57 -8.39 12.57
C ASN A 75 -9.23 -7.19 11.67
N GLU A 76 -8.50 -7.47 10.59
CA GLU A 76 -8.33 -6.50 9.52
C GLU A 76 -9.64 -6.32 8.74
N VAL A 77 -9.88 -5.10 8.27
CA VAL A 77 -11.05 -4.75 7.45
C VAL A 77 -10.53 -4.35 6.08
N PRO A 78 -10.68 -5.20 5.05
CA PRO A 78 -10.20 -4.88 3.71
C PRO A 78 -11.03 -3.74 3.11
N LEU A 79 -10.37 -2.91 2.31
CA LEU A 79 -11.04 -1.98 1.41
C LEU A 79 -11.80 -2.79 0.35
N LYS A 80 -12.92 -2.25 -0.12
CA LYS A 80 -13.60 -2.86 -1.26
C LYS A 80 -12.76 -2.60 -2.52
N GLU A 81 -12.78 -3.54 -3.46
CA GLU A 81 -12.12 -3.37 -4.77
C GLU A 81 -12.61 -2.12 -5.50
N SER A 82 -13.83 -1.65 -5.23
CA SER A 82 -14.37 -0.41 -5.77
C SER A 82 -13.71 0.87 -5.21
N GLU A 83 -12.93 0.79 -4.14
CA GLU A 83 -12.37 1.96 -3.45
C GLU A 83 -10.98 2.33 -3.93
N TYR A 84 -10.33 1.48 -4.71
CA TYR A 84 -8.98 1.69 -5.21
C TYR A 84 -8.81 1.10 -6.61
N ILE A 85 -7.73 1.49 -7.27
CA ILE A 85 -7.37 1.04 -8.61
C ILE A 85 -5.97 0.45 -8.51
N VAL A 86 -5.81 -0.77 -9.03
CA VAL A 86 -4.51 -1.41 -9.19
C VAL A 86 -4.11 -1.28 -10.66
N GLY A 87 -3.10 -0.46 -10.91
CA GLY A 87 -2.44 -0.35 -12.21
C GLY A 87 -1.26 -1.31 -12.33
N GLU A 88 -0.48 -1.17 -13.41
CA GLU A 88 0.67 -2.02 -13.67
C GLU A 88 1.75 -1.91 -12.59
N ASN A 89 2.02 -0.69 -12.11
CA ASN A 89 3.04 -0.41 -11.11
C ASN A 89 2.56 0.53 -10.00
N THR A 90 1.27 0.87 -9.98
CA THR A 90 0.70 1.82 -9.01
C THR A 90 -0.57 1.28 -8.37
N VAL A 91 -0.82 1.67 -7.11
CA VAL A 91 -2.11 1.52 -6.44
C VAL A 91 -2.58 2.90 -6.00
N THR A 92 -3.75 3.32 -6.45
CA THR A 92 -4.33 4.63 -6.12
C THR A 92 -5.72 4.51 -5.55
N GLN A 93 -6.19 5.50 -4.80
CA GLN A 93 -7.60 5.57 -4.46
C GLN A 93 -8.48 5.72 -5.72
N LYS A 94 -9.73 5.29 -5.64
CA LYS A 94 -10.76 5.61 -6.63
C LYS A 94 -11.57 6.81 -6.14
N ASP A 95 -11.46 7.92 -6.87
CA ASP A 95 -12.14 9.15 -6.53
C ASP A 95 -13.66 8.96 -6.42
N GLY A 96 -14.26 9.57 -5.39
CA GLY A 96 -15.68 9.45 -5.06
C GLY A 96 -16.13 8.11 -4.46
N SER A 97 -15.31 7.07 -4.51
CA SER A 97 -15.64 5.75 -3.93
C SER A 97 -14.85 5.44 -2.66
N PHE A 98 -13.59 5.88 -2.60
CA PHE A 98 -12.73 5.71 -1.44
C PHE A 98 -13.28 6.42 -0.21
N ARG A 99 -13.46 5.70 0.90
CA ARG A 99 -14.06 6.21 2.13
C ARG A 99 -13.12 7.03 3.01
N SER A 100 -11.95 7.40 2.49
CA SER A 100 -10.94 8.20 3.21
C SER A 100 -10.31 7.49 4.41
N GLU A 101 -10.53 6.18 4.56
CA GLU A 101 -9.98 5.35 5.62
C GLU A 101 -8.89 4.43 5.03
N LEU A 102 -7.66 4.58 5.49
CA LEU A 102 -6.55 3.68 5.15
C LEU A 102 -5.73 3.43 6.41
N SER A 103 -5.37 2.17 6.65
CA SER A 103 -4.55 1.74 7.79
C SER A 103 -3.46 0.74 7.40
N LYS A 104 -3.59 0.07 6.25
CA LYS A 104 -2.56 -0.82 5.70
C LYS A 104 -2.71 -0.92 4.19
N LEU A 105 -1.58 -1.02 3.49
CA LEU A 105 -1.48 -1.34 2.08
C LEU A 105 -0.40 -2.39 1.91
N LEU A 106 -0.73 -3.50 1.24
CA LEU A 106 0.18 -4.58 0.90
C LEU A 106 0.27 -4.67 -0.62
N ILE A 107 1.49 -4.72 -1.15
CA ILE A 107 1.78 -4.83 -2.58
C ILE A 107 2.81 -5.94 -2.76
N ILE A 108 2.50 -6.86 -3.69
CA ILE A 108 3.42 -7.86 -4.21
C ILE A 108 3.54 -7.60 -5.71
N ALA A 109 4.77 -7.41 -6.18
CA ALA A 109 5.09 -7.13 -7.56
C ALA A 109 6.12 -8.13 -8.07
N ARG A 110 5.95 -8.59 -9.31
CA ARG A 110 6.92 -9.41 -10.02
C ARG A 110 8.03 -8.55 -10.57
N ILE A 111 9.26 -8.91 -10.25
CA ILE A 111 10.46 -8.30 -10.83
C ILE A 111 10.56 -8.77 -12.29
N GLY A 112 10.57 -7.83 -13.23
CA GLY A 112 10.74 -8.13 -14.65
C GLY A 112 12.21 -8.39 -14.97
N HIS A 113 12.51 -9.51 -15.62
CA HIS A 113 13.69 -9.62 -16.47
C HIS A 113 13.25 -9.17 -17.86
N ASP A 114 13.54 -7.93 -18.24
CA ASP A 114 13.56 -7.58 -19.66
C ASP A 114 14.84 -8.17 -20.24
N GLU A 115 14.75 -9.38 -20.77
CA GLU A 115 15.77 -9.90 -21.70
C GLU A 115 15.61 -9.13 -23.01
N LEU A 116 16.45 -8.11 -23.21
CA LEU A 116 16.63 -7.38 -24.48
C LEU A 116 17.38 -8.24 -25.50
#